data_AF-A0A7Y5NQI6-F1
#
_entry.id   AF-A0A7Y5NQI6-F1
#
_cell.length_a   1.000
_cell.length_b   1.000
_cell.length_c   1.000
_cell.angle_alpha   90.00
_cell.angle_beta   90.00
_cell.angle_gamma   90.00
#
_symmetry.space_group_name_H-M   'P 1'
#
loop_
_entity.id
_entity.type
_entity.pdbx_description
1 polymer ?
#
loop_
_entity_poly.entity_id
_entity_poly.type
_entity_poly.pdbx_seq_one_letter_code
_entity_poly.pdbx_strand_id
1 'polypeptide(L)'
;MDSTTPIACGSIVIREAPEAGGSDWMVFYLPLGALGEIRPVGGYPFDGADHDGWRVPLDSWLADLGRAIWKSIPFDLGLIGFEASGELRAAQVLMSDVPETCHFGLLVPGAEGTLNYHPRTERDW
;
A
#
# COMPACT_ATOMS: atom_id res chain seq x y z
N MET A 1 -24.18 -4.62 18.50
CA MET A 1 -23.30 -5.78 18.27
C MET A 1 -21.89 -5.27 18.35
N ASP A 2 -21.23 -5.66 19.42
CA ASP A 2 -19.80 -5.47 19.63
C ASP A 2 -19.10 -6.47 18.69
N SER A 3 -18.52 -6.03 17.58
CA SER A 3 -17.86 -6.96 16.65
C SER A 3 -16.50 -6.43 16.22
N THR A 4 -15.50 -6.65 17.07
CA THR A 4 -14.14 -6.83 16.59
C THR A 4 -14.05 -8.22 15.97
N THR A 5 -14.62 -8.42 14.78
CA THR A 5 -14.38 -9.65 14.01
C THR A 5 -12.92 -9.62 13.57
N PRO A 6 -12.05 -10.50 14.09
CA PRO A 6 -10.69 -10.56 13.59
C PRO A 6 -10.73 -11.09 12.16
N ILE A 7 -9.99 -10.43 11.27
CA ILE A 7 -9.76 -10.93 9.90
C ILE A 7 -8.32 -11.40 9.78
N ALA A 8 -8.09 -12.33 8.87
CA ALA A 8 -6.74 -12.75 8.56
C ALA A 8 -5.94 -11.60 7.93
N CYS A 9 -4.67 -11.51 8.30
CA CYS A 9 -3.65 -10.72 7.63
C CYS A 9 -2.40 -11.57 7.43
N GLY A 10 -1.54 -11.19 6.50
CA GLY A 10 -0.31 -11.91 6.21
C GLY A 10 0.85 -10.96 5.95
N SER A 11 2.04 -11.53 5.96
CA SER A 11 3.24 -10.86 5.49
C SER A 11 4.12 -11.79 4.66
N ILE A 12 4.76 -11.26 3.64
CA ILE A 12 5.75 -11.98 2.83
C ILE A 12 6.96 -11.07 2.57
N VAL A 13 8.14 -11.65 2.61
CA VAL A 13 9.37 -11.00 2.17
C VAL A 13 9.69 -11.48 0.77
N ILE A 14 9.94 -10.55 -0.13
CA ILE A 14 10.31 -10.80 -1.52
C ILE A 14 11.70 -10.21 -1.74
N ARG A 15 12.60 -11.01 -2.30
CA ARG A 15 13.89 -10.55 -2.81
C ARG A 15 13.87 -10.64 -4.32
N GLU A 16 13.87 -9.50 -4.99
CA GLU A 16 13.95 -9.46 -6.44
C GLU A 16 15.40 -9.69 -6.92
N ALA A 17 15.54 -10.19 -8.15
CA ALA A 17 16.85 -10.42 -8.74
C ALA A 17 17.58 -9.08 -8.98
N PRO A 18 18.87 -8.96 -8.60
CA PRO A 18 19.61 -7.71 -8.75
C PRO A 18 19.76 -7.24 -10.21
N GLU A 19 19.74 -8.18 -11.15
CA GLU A 19 20.00 -7.97 -12.58
C GLU A 19 19.02 -7.01 -13.26
N ALA A 20 17.84 -6.79 -12.67
CA ALA A 20 16.81 -5.87 -13.16
C ALA A 20 16.62 -4.63 -12.26
N GLY A 21 17.59 -4.31 -11.39
CA GLY A 21 17.42 -3.27 -10.38
C GLY A 21 16.43 -3.69 -9.29
N GLY A 22 16.49 -4.97 -8.91
CA GLY A 22 15.58 -5.57 -7.95
C GLY A 22 15.66 -4.93 -6.56
N SER A 23 14.50 -4.86 -5.89
CA SER A 23 14.36 -4.39 -4.51
C SER A 23 14.02 -5.54 -3.56
N ASP A 24 14.34 -5.36 -2.28
CA ASP A 24 13.81 -6.19 -1.20
C ASP A 24 12.48 -5.59 -0.74
N TRP A 25 11.41 -6.38 -0.74
CA TRP A 25 10.07 -5.97 -0.31
C TRP A 25 9.65 -6.72 0.94
N MET A 26 9.07 -6.00 1.90
CA MET A 26 8.27 -6.56 2.98
C MET A 26 6.81 -6.18 2.72
N VAL A 27 6.01 -7.16 2.31
CA VAL A 27 4.59 -6.95 2.00
C VAL A 27 3.79 -7.34 3.23
N PHE A 28 2.93 -6.42 3.69
CA PHE A 28 1.84 -6.73 4.60
C PHE A 28 0.53 -6.67 3.81
N TYR A 29 -0.33 -7.68 3.93
CA TYR A 29 -1.54 -7.77 3.13
C TYR A 29 -2.75 -8.32 3.90
N LEU A 30 -3.93 -7.94 3.43
CA LEU A 30 -5.21 -8.48 3.84
C LEU A 30 -5.79 -9.29 2.67
N PRO A 31 -6.01 -10.60 2.81
CA PRO A 31 -6.69 -11.37 1.77
C PRO A 31 -8.09 -10.78 1.50
N LEU A 32 -8.42 -10.52 0.23
CA LEU A 32 -9.71 -9.91 -0.15
C LEU A 32 -10.91 -10.72 0.38
N GLY A 33 -10.84 -12.05 0.35
CA GLY A 33 -11.89 -12.91 0.91
C GLY A 33 -12.10 -12.68 2.41
N ALA A 34 -11.03 -12.50 3.19
CA ALA A 34 -11.14 -12.21 4.62
C ALA A 34 -11.64 -10.79 4.88
N LEU A 35 -11.22 -9.81 4.07
CA LEU A 35 -11.72 -8.44 4.14
C LEU A 35 -13.21 -8.35 3.79
N GLY A 36 -13.67 -9.18 2.86
CA GLY A 36 -15.08 -9.30 2.43
C GLY A 36 -16.05 -9.71 3.54
N GLU A 37 -15.56 -10.33 4.61
CA GLU A 37 -16.37 -10.68 5.79
C GLU A 37 -16.82 -9.44 6.58
N ILE A 38 -16.11 -8.31 6.45
CA ILE A 38 -16.33 -7.09 7.24
C ILE A 38 -16.51 -5.82 6.41
N ARG A 39 -16.31 -5.88 5.09
CA ARG A 39 -16.43 -4.76 4.15
C ARG A 39 -17.09 -5.23 2.84
N PRO A 40 -17.79 -4.34 2.12
CA PRO A 40 -18.41 -4.68 0.83
C PRO A 40 -17.36 -4.70 -0.30
N VAL A 41 -16.44 -5.67 -0.27
CA VAL A 41 -15.30 -5.76 -1.22
C VAL A 41 -15.76 -6.05 -2.66
N GLY A 42 -16.84 -6.82 -2.84
CA GLY A 42 -17.37 -7.11 -4.18
C GLY A 42 -16.37 -7.87 -5.07
N GLY A 43 -16.34 -7.50 -6.34
CA GLY A 43 -15.41 -8.04 -7.34
C GLY A 43 -14.15 -7.20 -7.52
N TYR A 44 -13.78 -6.40 -6.51
CA TYR A 44 -12.58 -5.56 -6.52
C TYR A 44 -11.34 -6.31 -7.02
N PRO A 45 -10.49 -5.67 -7.85
CA PRO A 45 -10.67 -4.36 -8.48
C PRO A 45 -11.43 -4.39 -9.83
N PHE A 46 -12.03 -5.51 -10.22
CA PHE A 46 -12.45 -5.76 -11.62
C PHE A 46 -13.95 -5.57 -11.90
N ASP A 47 -14.75 -5.13 -10.92
CA ASP A 47 -16.20 -4.99 -11.06
C ASP A 47 -16.66 -3.59 -11.52
N GLY A 48 -15.72 -2.65 -11.70
CA GLY A 48 -16.00 -1.26 -12.09
C GLY A 48 -16.80 -0.45 -11.06
N ALA A 49 -16.98 -0.97 -9.84
CA ALA A 49 -17.69 -0.30 -8.77
C ALA A 49 -16.82 0.75 -8.06
N ASP A 50 -17.45 1.66 -7.34
CA ASP A 50 -16.76 2.59 -6.45
C ASP A 50 -16.49 1.91 -5.09
N HIS A 51 -15.20 1.78 -4.76
CA HIS A 51 -14.73 1.10 -3.56
C HIS A 51 -14.22 2.05 -2.47
N ASP A 52 -14.29 3.37 -2.71
CA ASP A 52 -13.69 4.38 -1.82
C ASP A 52 -14.25 4.32 -0.40
N GLY A 53 -15.52 3.91 -0.26
CA GLY A 53 -16.20 3.78 1.03
C GLY A 53 -15.52 2.84 2.03
N TRP A 54 -14.81 1.82 1.56
CA TRP A 54 -14.01 0.94 2.42
C TRP A 54 -12.50 1.05 2.17
N ARG A 55 -12.10 1.40 0.95
CA ARG A 55 -10.69 1.47 0.54
C ARG A 55 -9.97 2.68 1.14
N VAL A 56 -10.56 3.87 1.11
CA VAL A 56 -9.91 5.08 1.66
C VAL A 56 -9.58 4.94 3.16
N PRO A 57 -10.50 4.47 4.03
CA PRO A 57 -10.17 4.23 5.43
C PRO A 57 -9.09 3.16 5.62
N LEU A 58 -9.08 2.12 4.78
CA LEU A 58 -8.07 1.07 4.84
C LEU A 58 -6.68 1.60 4.43
N ASP A 59 -6.60 2.36 3.33
CA ASP A 59 -5.35 2.96 2.86
C ASP A 59 -4.77 3.92 3.91
N SER A 60 -5.63 4.73 4.56
CA SER A 60 -5.21 5.60 5.66
C SER A 60 -4.64 4.80 6.84
N TRP A 61 -5.29 3.71 7.21
CA TRP A 61 -4.82 2.83 8.29
C TRP A 61 -3.49 2.15 7.92
N LEU A 62 -3.33 1.72 6.67
CA LEU A 62 -2.07 1.16 6.15
C LEU A 62 -0.96 2.22 6.13
N ALA A 63 -1.27 3.48 5.83
CA ALA A 63 -0.31 4.58 5.89
C ALA A 63 0.19 4.81 7.34
N ASP A 64 -0.70 4.76 8.32
CA ASP A 64 -0.34 4.86 9.73
C ASP A 64 0.51 3.68 10.21
N LEU A 65 0.16 2.46 9.77
CA LEU A 65 0.98 1.27 10.03
C LEU A 65 2.38 1.43 9.41
N GLY A 66 2.46 1.88 8.15
CA GLY A 66 3.73 2.12 7.46
C GLY A 66 4.60 3.16 8.20
N ARG A 67 4.01 4.24 8.70
CA ARG A 67 4.71 5.23 9.55
C ARG A 67 5.23 4.61 10.84
N ALA A 68 4.46 3.73 11.48
CA ALA A 68 4.89 3.06 12.70
C ALA A 68 6.07 2.11 12.45
N ILE A 69 6.03 1.36 11.34
CA ILE A 69 7.12 0.48 10.90
C ILE A 69 8.37 1.30 10.58
N TRP A 70 8.24 2.37 9.81
CA TRP A 70 9.35 3.19 9.35
C TRP A 70 10.18 3.81 10.48
N LYS A 71 9.53 4.14 11.61
CA LYS A 71 10.23 4.61 12.83
C LYS A 71 11.20 3.58 13.42
N SER A 72 10.96 2.29 13.16
CA SER A 72 11.79 1.19 13.66
C SER A 72 12.73 0.64 12.58
N ILE A 73 12.23 0.53 11.35
CA ILE A 73 12.94 -0.02 10.19
C ILE A 73 12.67 0.92 9.02
N PRO A 74 13.54 1.91 8.77
CA PRO A 74 13.41 2.80 7.64
C PRO A 74 13.45 2.03 6.32
N PHE A 75 12.63 2.46 5.36
CA PHE A 75 12.59 1.95 3.99
C PHE A 75 12.64 3.11 3.00
N ASP A 76 13.04 2.81 1.76
CA ASP A 76 13.25 3.82 0.71
C ASP A 76 11.94 4.27 0.04
N LEU A 77 10.93 3.39 -0.01
CA LEU A 77 9.61 3.65 -0.56
C LEU A 77 8.59 2.65 0.01
N GLY A 78 7.38 3.13 0.34
CA GLY A 78 6.24 2.27 0.67
C GLY A 78 5.11 2.48 -0.34
N LEU A 79 4.42 1.40 -0.69
CA LEU A 79 3.29 1.39 -1.63
C LEU A 79 2.04 0.81 -0.95
N ILE A 80 0.89 1.43 -1.19
CA ILE A 80 -0.41 1.04 -0.63
C ILE A 80 -1.40 0.85 -1.78
N GLY A 81 -1.92 -0.37 -1.93
CA GLY A 81 -2.90 -0.71 -2.95
C GLY A 81 -2.96 -2.21 -3.24
N PHE A 82 -3.72 -2.58 -4.27
CA PHE A 82 -3.83 -3.96 -4.74
C PHE A 82 -2.54 -4.39 -5.43
N GLU A 83 -1.97 -5.52 -5.01
CA GLU A 83 -0.77 -6.13 -5.62
C GLU A 83 0.40 -5.13 -5.81
N ALA A 84 0.66 -4.29 -4.81
CA ALA A 84 1.51 -3.12 -4.97
C ALA A 84 3.04 -3.38 -5.09
N SER A 85 3.55 -4.52 -4.62
CA SER A 85 5.00 -4.77 -4.60
C SER A 85 5.59 -4.85 -6.01
N GLY A 86 6.66 -4.09 -6.28
CA GLY A 86 7.37 -4.12 -7.57
C GLY A 86 6.80 -3.19 -8.64
N GLU A 87 5.63 -2.60 -8.42
CA GLU A 87 4.95 -1.71 -9.38
C GLU A 87 5.67 -0.37 -9.56
N LEU A 88 6.21 0.20 -8.48
CA LEU A 88 7.04 1.40 -8.50
C LEU A 88 8.33 1.17 -7.72
N ARG A 89 9.43 1.80 -8.17
CA ARG A 89 10.74 1.73 -7.48
C ARG A 89 11.12 3.04 -6.84
N ALA A 90 11.78 2.98 -5.68
CA ALA A 90 12.27 4.16 -4.96
C ALA A 90 13.14 5.05 -5.86
N ALA A 91 14.05 4.45 -6.63
CA ALA A 91 14.89 5.20 -7.58
C ALA A 91 14.06 6.01 -8.59
N GLN A 92 12.94 5.48 -9.09
CA GLN A 92 12.09 6.19 -10.04
C GLN A 92 11.36 7.37 -9.38
N VAL A 93 10.78 7.14 -8.20
CA VAL A 93 10.03 8.16 -7.45
C VAL A 93 10.94 9.28 -6.94
N LEU A 94 12.14 8.95 -6.48
CA LEU A 94 13.09 9.94 -5.94
C LEU A 94 13.76 10.78 -7.02
N MET A 95 13.87 10.29 -8.26
CA MET A 95 14.50 11.02 -9.37
C MET A 95 13.53 11.93 -10.13
N SER A 96 12.23 11.65 -10.11
CA SER A 96 11.25 12.29 -11.01
C SER A 96 10.09 12.97 -10.27
N ASP A 97 10.27 13.22 -8.97
CA ASP A 97 9.21 13.62 -8.03
C ASP A 97 8.07 12.57 -7.94
N VAL A 98 7.19 12.78 -6.96
CA VAL A 98 5.99 11.95 -6.79
C VAL A 98 5.09 12.13 -8.02
N PRO A 99 4.68 11.04 -8.70
CA PRO A 99 3.80 11.14 -9.87
C PRO A 99 2.50 11.90 -9.57
N GLU A 100 2.07 12.78 -10.48
CA GLU A 100 0.78 13.47 -10.35
C GLU A 100 -0.40 12.49 -10.39
N THR A 101 -0.27 11.43 -11.20
CA THR A 101 -1.25 10.34 -11.35
C THR A 101 -0.67 9.03 -10.85
N CYS A 102 -1.35 8.39 -9.90
CA CYS A 102 -0.92 7.12 -9.34
C CYS A 102 -2.11 6.29 -8.82
N HIS A 103 -2.16 5.01 -9.20
CA HIS A 103 -3.11 4.02 -8.66
C HIS A 103 -2.78 3.57 -7.23
N PHE A 104 -1.58 3.88 -6.73
CA PHE A 104 -1.09 3.52 -5.40
C PHE A 104 -0.99 4.74 -4.49
N GLY A 105 -1.26 4.52 -3.20
CA GLY A 105 -0.79 5.43 -2.16
C GLY A 105 0.71 5.25 -1.94
N LEU A 106 1.44 6.35 -1.77
CA LEU A 106 2.90 6.35 -1.64
C LEU A 106 3.31 6.85 -0.25
N LEU A 107 4.23 6.13 0.38
CA LEU A 107 4.94 6.56 1.58
C LEU A 107 6.37 6.91 1.19
N VAL A 108 6.67 8.21 1.15
CA VAL A 108 7.93 8.75 0.64
C VAL A 108 8.71 9.40 1.78
N PRO A 109 9.96 8.98 2.04
CA PRO A 109 10.82 9.66 3.00
C PRO A 109 10.97 11.15 2.67
N GLY A 110 10.70 12.01 3.65
CA GLY A 110 10.80 13.46 3.53
C GLY A 110 12.04 14.02 4.23
N ALA A 111 12.08 15.35 4.36
CA ALA A 111 13.11 16.02 5.15
C ALA A 111 12.98 15.67 6.65
N GLU A 112 14.09 15.82 7.39
CA GLU A 112 14.11 15.73 8.86
C GLU A 112 13.52 14.44 9.45
N GLY A 113 13.70 13.32 8.75
CA GLY A 113 13.24 12.03 9.24
C GLY A 113 11.70 11.91 9.27
N THR A 114 11.02 12.60 8.36
CA THR A 114 9.58 12.46 8.16
C THR A 114 9.25 11.41 7.10
N LEU A 115 8.03 10.87 7.16
CA LEU A 115 7.48 9.99 6.12
C LEU A 115 6.17 10.59 5.62
N ASN A 116 6.18 11.07 4.39
CA ASN A 116 5.06 11.73 3.75
C ASN A 116 4.14 10.70 3.10
N TYR A 117 2.84 10.83 3.33
CA TYR A 117 1.83 10.01 2.66
C TYR A 117 1.21 10.81 1.51
N HIS A 118 1.33 10.28 0.31
CA HIS A 118 0.67 10.78 -0.89
C HIS A 118 -0.44 9.78 -1.23
N PRO A 119 -1.73 10.12 -1.07
CA PRO A 119 -2.81 9.22 -1.42
C PRO A 119 -2.82 8.95 -2.93
N ARG A 120 -3.40 7.81 -3.33
CA ARG A 120 -3.66 7.54 -4.75
C ARG A 120 -4.50 8.67 -5.34
N THR A 121 -4.23 8.99 -6.60
CA THR A 121 -4.95 10.03 -7.34
C THR A 121 -5.82 9.44 -8.45
N GLU A 122 -5.63 8.16 -8.77
CA GLU A 122 -6.43 7.43 -9.75
C GLU A 122 -7.32 6.36 -9.09
N ARG A 123 -8.45 6.08 -9.75
CA ARG A 123 -9.32 4.94 -9.40
C ARG A 123 -8.65 3.62 -9.79
N ASP A 124 -9.18 2.53 -9.25
CA ASP A 124 -8.83 1.19 -9.75
C ASP A 124 -9.19 1.05 -11.24
N TRP A 125 -8.51 0.11 -11.89
CA TRP A 125 -8.57 -0.17 -13.33
C TRP A 125 -9.96 -0.57 -13.84
#